data_AF-A0A9D3XP17-F1
#
_entry.id   AF-A0A9D3XP17-F1
#
_cell.length_a   1.000
_cell.length_b   1.000
_cell.length_c   1.000
_cell.angle_alpha   90.00
_cell.angle_beta   90.00
_cell.angle_gamma   90.00
#
_symmetry.space_group_name_H-M   'P 1'
#
loop_
_entity.id
_entity.type
_entity.pdbx_description
1 polymer ?
#
loop_
_entity_poly.entity_id
_entity_poly.type
_entity_poly.pdbx_seq_one_letter_code
_entity_poly.pdbx_strand_id
1 'polypeptide(L)'
;MDKPHPGKTTFVIMVSPLPERFLFQFKAECQFTNGTERVRYLGHCIYNQQQFVQFDSDVGVWVGETEVGRRWAEHWNKDPAEMDYRRSGVDRFCRHNYRVDKPFTVDRREAQSDSARSKMLTGVGGFVLGLIFLVPGLLIYLKNKKGRPVPQPAGLLS
;
A
#
# COMPACT_ATOMS: atom_id res chain seq x y z
N MET A 1 43.33 41.10 23.62
CA MET A 1 43.03 41.14 25.06
C MET A 1 41.65 41.74 25.20
N ASP A 2 40.65 40.90 25.48
CA ASP A 2 39.40 41.35 26.09
C ASP A 2 38.83 40.16 26.90
N LYS A 3 38.43 40.41 28.15
CA LYS A 3 38.05 39.37 29.13
C LYS A 3 36.63 38.85 28.87
N PRO A 4 36.33 37.55 29.13
CA PRO A 4 34.98 37.03 28.96
C PRO A 4 34.09 37.45 30.14
N HIS A 5 32.91 38.02 29.84
CA HIS A 5 31.82 38.20 30.81
C HIS A 5 30.81 37.05 30.73
N PRO A 6 30.20 36.66 31.88
CA PRO A 6 29.36 35.48 31.97
C PRO A 6 27.90 35.82 31.61
N GLY A 7 27.22 34.88 30.96
CA GLY A 7 25.76 34.86 30.91
C GLY A 7 25.15 35.16 29.57
N LYS A 8 24.92 34.10 28.79
CA LYS A 8 23.64 33.71 28.19
C LYS A 8 23.95 32.63 27.16
N THR A 9 23.64 31.38 27.49
CA THR A 9 23.64 30.28 26.53
C THR A 9 22.48 30.51 25.57
N THR A 10 22.69 31.32 24.53
CA THR A 10 21.78 31.40 23.40
C THR A 10 21.94 30.10 22.63
N PHE A 11 21.01 29.16 22.81
CA PHE A 11 20.83 28.05 21.88
C PHE A 11 20.39 28.65 20.54
N VAL A 12 21.36 28.96 19.68
CA VAL A 12 21.08 29.08 18.25
C VAL A 12 20.81 27.64 17.82
N ILE A 13 19.53 27.26 17.72
CA ILE A 13 19.18 26.10 16.92
C ILE A 13 19.67 26.46 15.53
N MET A 14 20.80 25.87 15.12
CA MET A 14 21.12 25.84 13.70
C MET A 14 19.97 25.05 13.07
N VAL A 15 18.92 25.76 12.64
CA VAL A 15 18.09 25.28 11.55
C VAL A 15 19.04 25.37 10.37
N SER A 16 19.87 24.35 10.21
CA SER A 16 20.58 24.12 8.97
C SER A 16 19.50 24.18 7.89
N PRO A 17 19.53 25.16 6.96
CA PRO A 17 18.58 25.16 5.87
C PRO A 17 18.66 23.78 5.22
N LEU A 18 17.50 23.13 5.03
CA LEU A 18 17.42 21.85 4.35
C LEU A 18 18.27 21.98 3.08
N PRO A 19 19.27 21.11 2.83
CA PRO A 19 20.04 21.23 1.61
C PRO A 19 19.06 21.21 0.43
N GLU A 20 19.15 22.18 -0.47
CA GLU A 20 18.37 22.23 -1.71
C GLU A 20 18.69 20.98 -2.53
N ARG A 21 17.98 19.89 -2.27
CA ARG A 21 18.21 18.59 -2.89
C ARG A 21 17.35 18.50 -4.12
N PHE A 22 18.01 18.26 -5.24
CA PHE A 22 17.40 17.87 -6.49
C PHE A 22 17.17 16.35 -6.49
N LEU A 23 15.94 15.93 -6.76
CA LEU A 23 15.59 14.52 -6.92
C LEU A 23 14.91 14.30 -8.27
N PHE A 24 15.61 13.64 -9.17
CA PHE A 24 15.05 13.13 -10.41
C PHE A 24 14.77 11.64 -10.28
N GLN A 25 13.56 11.22 -10.65
CA GLN A 25 13.14 9.83 -10.67
C GLN A 25 12.54 9.49 -12.03
N PHE A 26 12.91 8.32 -12.54
CA PHE A 26 12.23 7.69 -13.66
C PHE A 26 11.53 6.43 -13.16
N LYS A 27 10.22 6.32 -13.37
CA LYS A 27 9.45 5.11 -13.02
C LYS A 27 8.95 4.44 -14.30
N ALA A 28 9.35 3.19 -14.47
CA ALA A 28 8.86 2.29 -15.50
C ALA A 28 7.78 1.40 -14.89
N GLU A 29 6.52 1.70 -15.19
CA GLU A 29 5.36 0.94 -14.68
C GLU A 29 4.78 0.07 -15.79
N CYS A 30 4.36 -1.15 -15.42
CA CYS A 30 3.74 -2.11 -16.31
C CYS A 30 2.40 -2.55 -15.72
N GLN A 31 1.30 -2.25 -16.40
CA GLN A 31 -0.04 -2.64 -15.98
C GLN A 31 -0.49 -3.85 -16.80
N PHE A 32 -0.74 -4.96 -16.10
CA PHE A 32 -1.08 -6.25 -16.67
C PHE A 32 -2.56 -6.57 -16.43
N THR A 33 -3.33 -6.83 -17.49
CA THR A 33 -4.73 -7.25 -17.39
C THR A 33 -4.92 -8.61 -18.05
N ASN A 34 -5.58 -9.52 -17.33
CA ASN A 34 -5.77 -10.92 -17.72
C ASN A 34 -4.43 -11.62 -18.08
N GLY A 35 -3.53 -11.70 -17.11
CA GLY A 35 -2.19 -12.24 -17.30
C GLY A 35 -1.32 -11.31 -18.13
N THR A 36 -1.01 -11.70 -19.37
CA THR A 36 -0.30 -10.83 -20.31
C THR A 36 -1.14 -10.47 -21.53
N GLU A 37 -2.44 -10.75 -21.57
CA GLU A 37 -3.25 -10.45 -22.77
C GLU A 37 -3.18 -8.96 -23.15
N ARG A 38 -3.48 -8.08 -22.18
CA ARG A 38 -3.35 -6.63 -22.33
C ARG A 38 -2.29 -6.09 -21.39
N VAL A 39 -1.31 -5.39 -21.95
CA VAL A 39 -0.16 -4.85 -21.22
C VAL A 39 0.02 -3.39 -21.62
N ARG A 40 0.01 -2.50 -20.62
CA ARG A 40 0.26 -1.06 -20.81
C ARG A 40 1.56 -0.67 -20.11
N TYR A 41 2.44 -0.01 -20.84
CA TYR A 41 3.70 0.49 -20.34
C TYR A 41 3.62 2.00 -20.11
N LEU A 42 3.98 2.44 -18.91
CA LEU A 42 4.02 3.84 -18.54
C LEU A 42 5.45 4.23 -18.12
N GLY A 43 5.96 5.32 -18.70
CA GLY A 43 7.22 5.92 -18.32
C GLY A 43 6.98 7.27 -17.65
N HIS A 44 7.21 7.37 -16.34
CA HIS A 44 6.99 8.62 -15.60
C HIS A 44 8.32 9.30 -15.27
N CYS A 45 8.50 10.53 -15.75
CA CYS A 45 9.61 11.40 -15.38
C CYS A 45 9.16 12.37 -14.29
N ILE A 46 9.77 12.25 -13.11
CA ILE A 46 9.35 12.92 -11.89
C ILE A 46 10.52 13.73 -11.32
N TYR A 47 10.25 14.99 -11.04
CA TYR A 47 11.18 15.95 -10.48
C TYR A 47 10.67 16.45 -9.13
N ASN A 48 11.43 16.23 -8.05
CA ASN A 48 11.03 16.61 -6.69
C ASN A 48 9.58 16.17 -6.36
N GLN A 49 9.24 14.93 -6.72
CA GLN A 49 7.91 14.32 -6.57
C GLN A 49 6.81 14.85 -7.52
N GLN A 50 7.10 15.87 -8.33
CA GLN A 50 6.20 16.37 -9.36
C GLN A 50 6.50 15.70 -10.71
N GLN A 51 5.54 14.96 -11.26
CA GLN A 51 5.65 14.45 -12.61
C GLN A 51 5.61 15.59 -13.62
N PHE A 52 6.56 15.61 -14.55
CA PHE A 52 6.65 16.67 -15.56
C PHE A 52 6.52 16.14 -16.99
N VAL A 53 6.88 14.87 -17.24
CA VAL A 53 6.70 14.20 -18.54
C VAL A 53 6.26 12.76 -18.33
N GLN A 54 5.37 12.27 -19.18
CA GLN A 54 4.86 10.90 -19.18
C GLN A 54 4.91 10.28 -20.57
N PHE A 55 5.32 9.03 -20.67
CA PHE A 55 5.09 8.17 -21.82
C PHE A 55 3.98 7.18 -21.49
N ASP A 56 3.09 6.96 -22.44
CA ASP A 56 2.06 5.93 -22.36
C ASP A 56 2.07 5.11 -23.64
N SER A 57 2.17 3.79 -23.53
CA SER A 57 2.17 2.90 -24.69
C SER A 57 0.89 2.97 -25.51
N ASP A 58 -0.24 3.28 -24.88
CA ASP A 58 -1.52 3.37 -25.58
C ASP A 58 -1.60 4.63 -26.46
N VAL A 59 -0.87 5.68 -26.07
CA VAL A 59 -0.74 6.94 -26.83
C VAL A 59 0.46 6.88 -27.79
N GLY A 60 1.53 6.20 -27.38
CA GLY A 60 2.74 5.98 -28.17
C GLY A 60 3.66 7.18 -28.31
N VAL A 61 3.45 8.24 -27.51
CA VAL A 61 4.29 9.45 -27.46
C VAL A 61 4.53 9.98 -26.04
N TRP A 62 5.58 10.77 -25.86
CA TRP A 62 5.79 11.54 -24.64
C TRP A 62 4.83 12.73 -24.60
N VAL A 63 4.24 12.96 -23.43
CA VAL A 63 3.34 14.08 -23.14
C VAL A 63 3.91 14.83 -21.94
N GLY A 64 4.00 16.15 -22.05
CA GLY A 64 4.45 17.02 -20.97
C GLY A 64 3.29 17.52 -20.14
N GLU A 65 3.34 17.32 -18.82
CA GLU A 65 2.33 17.81 -17.85
C GLU A 65 2.54 19.29 -17.48
N THR A 66 3.77 19.77 -17.64
CA THR A 66 4.18 21.14 -17.33
C THR A 66 4.73 21.82 -18.58
N GLU A 67 4.85 23.15 -18.57
CA GLU A 67 5.41 23.88 -19.72
C GLU A 67 6.84 23.42 -20.07
N VAL A 68 7.68 23.23 -19.05
CA VAL A 68 9.03 22.68 -19.22
C VAL A 68 8.96 21.25 -19.78
N GLY A 69 8.06 20.43 -19.22
CA GLY A 69 7.84 19.07 -19.69
C GLY A 69 7.42 18.99 -21.16
N ARG A 70 6.60 19.93 -21.64
CA ARG A 70 6.17 19.97 -23.04
C ARG A 70 7.37 20.13 -23.98
N ARG A 71 8.32 21.01 -23.65
CA ARG A 71 9.54 21.20 -24.45
C ARG A 71 10.41 19.95 -24.49
N TRP A 72 10.51 19.23 -23.37
CA TRP A 72 11.21 17.94 -23.29
C TRP A 72 10.51 16.86 -24.11
N ALA A 73 9.18 16.74 -23.98
CA ALA A 73 8.38 15.79 -24.74
C ALA A 73 8.49 16.05 -26.25
N GLU A 74 8.36 17.30 -26.70
CA GLU A 74 8.57 17.70 -28.10
C GLU A 74 9.97 17.36 -28.60
N HIS A 75 10.99 17.48 -27.75
CA HIS A 75 12.35 17.10 -28.11
C HIS A 75 12.50 15.57 -28.24
N TRP A 76 12.04 14.80 -27.26
CA TRP A 76 12.15 13.33 -27.30
C TRP A 76 11.30 12.68 -28.39
N ASN A 77 10.14 13.26 -28.71
CA ASN A 77 9.28 12.75 -29.78
C ASN A 77 9.87 12.93 -31.19
N LYS A 78 10.95 13.72 -31.37
CA LYS A 78 11.59 13.94 -32.68
C LYS A 78 12.48 12.78 -33.12
N ASP A 79 13.01 11.98 -32.19
CA ASP A 79 13.90 10.87 -32.51
C ASP A 79 13.07 9.58 -32.74
N PRO A 80 12.93 9.12 -33.99
CA PRO A 80 12.15 7.92 -34.27
C PRO A 80 12.75 6.66 -33.64
N ALA A 81 14.09 6.57 -33.50
CA ALA A 81 14.74 5.39 -32.94
C ALA A 81 14.46 5.27 -31.43
N GLU A 82 14.52 6.38 -30.69
CA GLU A 82 14.16 6.40 -29.27
C GLU A 82 12.66 6.11 -29.10
N MET A 83 11.81 6.67 -29.95
CA MET A 83 10.36 6.45 -29.89
C MET A 83 9.98 4.99 -30.14
N ASP A 84 10.59 4.34 -31.11
CA ASP A 84 10.37 2.92 -31.38
C ASP A 84 10.91 2.06 -30.23
N TYR A 85 12.07 2.41 -29.65
CA TYR A 85 12.58 1.77 -28.45
C TYR A 85 11.61 1.89 -27.26
N ARG A 86 11.01 3.06 -27.04
CA ARG A 86 10.03 3.29 -25.96
C ARG A 86 8.73 2.53 -26.19
N ARG A 87 8.19 2.55 -27.41
CA ARG A 87 6.99 1.77 -27.79
C ARG A 87 7.22 0.27 -27.64
N SER A 88 8.42 -0.21 -27.98
CA SER A 88 8.81 -1.61 -27.77
C SER A 88 8.87 -2.02 -26.30
N GLY A 89 8.83 -1.06 -25.36
CA GLY A 89 8.87 -1.31 -23.91
C GLY A 89 7.79 -2.27 -23.41
N VAL A 90 6.62 -2.32 -24.06
CA VAL A 90 5.56 -3.28 -23.73
C VAL A 90 6.07 -4.72 -23.81
N ASP A 91 6.72 -5.09 -24.91
CA ASP A 91 7.19 -6.45 -25.13
C ASP A 91 8.60 -6.66 -24.54
N ARG A 92 9.50 -5.73 -24.84
CA ARG A 92 10.93 -5.77 -24.46
C ARG A 92 11.12 -5.73 -22.95
N PHE A 93 10.34 -4.91 -22.24
CA PHE A 93 10.46 -4.74 -20.80
C PHE A 93 9.32 -5.44 -20.06
N CYS A 94 8.06 -5.05 -20.28
CA CYS A 94 6.96 -5.55 -19.45
C CYS A 94 6.71 -7.05 -19.61
N ARG A 95 6.43 -7.55 -20.82
CA ARG A 95 6.17 -8.98 -21.04
C ARG A 95 7.37 -9.86 -20.73
N HIS A 96 8.57 -9.39 -21.09
CA HIS A 96 9.81 -10.09 -20.79
C HIS A 96 9.98 -10.29 -19.29
N ASN A 97 9.94 -9.22 -18.49
CA ASN A 97 10.08 -9.31 -17.03
C ASN A 97 8.93 -10.09 -16.39
N TYR A 98 7.69 -9.92 -16.86
CA TYR A 98 6.57 -10.71 -16.34
C TYR A 98 6.82 -12.22 -16.45
N ARG A 99 7.38 -12.70 -17.57
CA ARG A 99 7.71 -14.12 -17.72
C ARG A 99 8.80 -14.59 -16.75
N VAL A 100 9.79 -13.73 -16.51
CA VAL A 100 10.92 -14.03 -15.61
C VAL A 100 10.47 -14.00 -14.14
N ASP A 101 9.66 -13.01 -13.75
CA ASP A 101 9.29 -12.75 -12.37
C ASP A 101 8.00 -13.45 -11.91
N LYS A 102 7.14 -13.87 -12.84
CA LYS A 102 5.85 -14.52 -12.53
C LYS A 102 5.98 -15.69 -11.53
N PRO A 103 6.95 -16.61 -11.66
CA PRO A 103 7.10 -17.71 -10.71
C PRO A 103 7.42 -17.23 -9.27
N PHE A 104 8.15 -16.12 -9.15
CA PHE A 104 8.61 -15.60 -7.87
C PHE A 104 7.62 -14.66 -7.18
N THR A 105 6.74 -14.04 -7.96
CA THR A 105 5.85 -12.96 -7.50
C THR A 105 4.38 -13.36 -7.55
N VAL A 106 3.85 -13.60 -8.75
CA VAL A 106 2.43 -13.87 -8.98
C VAL A 106 2.05 -15.26 -8.48
N ASP A 107 2.81 -16.28 -8.89
CA ASP A 107 2.46 -17.68 -8.59
C ASP A 107 2.77 -18.05 -7.12
N ARG A 108 3.72 -17.33 -6.49
CA ARG A 108 4.13 -17.56 -5.10
C ARG A 108 3.03 -17.24 -4.08
N ARG A 109 2.03 -16.42 -4.41
CA ARG A 109 0.96 -16.05 -3.49
C ARG A 109 0.03 -17.21 -3.11
N GLU A 110 0.01 -18.31 -3.86
CA GLU A 110 -0.93 -19.42 -3.60
C GLU A 110 -0.39 -20.53 -2.68
N ALA A 111 0.92 -20.59 -2.42
CA ALA A 111 1.49 -21.54 -1.46
C ALA A 111 1.08 -21.27 0.01
N GLN A 112 0.39 -20.16 0.30
CA GLN A 112 -0.17 -19.89 1.62
C GLN A 112 -1.56 -20.52 1.86
N SER A 113 -2.18 -21.15 0.86
CA SER A 113 -3.58 -21.61 0.95
C SER A 113 -3.78 -22.80 1.90
N ASP A 114 -2.88 -23.79 1.92
CA ASP A 114 -3.11 -24.99 2.75
C ASP A 114 -2.90 -24.74 4.25
N SER A 115 -1.90 -23.92 4.59
CA SER A 115 -1.63 -23.55 5.98
C SER A 115 -2.67 -22.57 6.53
N ALA A 116 -3.12 -21.60 5.74
CA ALA A 116 -4.14 -20.63 6.16
C ALA A 116 -5.55 -21.28 6.26
N ARG A 117 -5.89 -22.18 5.33
CA ARG A 117 -7.15 -22.92 5.34
C ARG A 117 -7.23 -23.89 6.52
N SER A 118 -6.15 -24.61 6.83
CA SER A 118 -6.07 -25.48 8.01
C SER A 118 -6.23 -24.69 9.33
N LYS A 119 -5.61 -23.50 9.43
CA LYS A 119 -5.76 -22.61 10.60
C LYS A 119 -7.19 -22.10 10.77
N MET A 120 -7.88 -21.76 9.68
CA MET A 120 -9.28 -21.36 9.72
C MET A 120 -10.21 -22.52 10.14
N LEU A 121 -9.97 -23.75 9.69
CA LEU A 121 -10.76 -24.92 10.11
C LEU A 121 -10.63 -25.20 11.62
N THR A 122 -9.44 -25.08 12.19
CA THR A 122 -9.22 -25.25 13.64
C THR A 122 -9.91 -24.16 14.45
N GLY A 123 -9.89 -22.91 13.98
CA GLY A 123 -10.55 -21.78 14.64
C GLY A 123 -12.08 -21.90 14.68
N VAL A 124 -12.69 -22.28 13.55
CA VAL A 124 -14.15 -22.50 13.47
C VAL A 124 -14.58 -23.69 14.35
N GLY A 125 -13.81 -24.78 14.34
CA GLY A 125 -14.09 -25.95 15.17
C GLY A 125 -14.11 -25.62 16.67
N GLY A 126 -13.14 -24.85 17.15
CA GLY A 126 -13.08 -24.42 18.55
C GLY A 126 -14.24 -23.50 18.95
N PHE A 127 -14.63 -22.58 18.06
CA PHE A 127 -15.73 -21.65 18.34
C PHE A 127 -17.09 -22.35 18.41
N VAL A 128 -17.36 -23.28 17.49
CA VAL A 128 -18.62 -24.05 17.48
C VAL A 128 -18.74 -24.94 18.72
N LEU A 129 -17.67 -25.64 19.10
CA LEU A 129 -17.64 -26.43 20.33
C LEU A 129 -17.87 -25.55 21.57
N GLY A 130 -17.23 -24.38 21.62
CA GLY A 130 -17.44 -23.41 22.69
C GLY A 130 -18.90 -22.97 22.84
N LEU A 131 -19.58 -22.66 21.75
CA LEU A 131 -21.00 -22.27 21.79
C LEU A 131 -21.92 -23.42 22.25
N ILE A 132 -21.64 -24.66 21.84
CA ILE A 132 -22.42 -25.84 22.25
C ILE A 132 -22.34 -26.06 23.76
N PHE A 133 -21.21 -25.78 24.41
CA PHE A 133 -21.09 -25.94 25.86
C PHE A 133 -21.54 -24.70 26.64
N LEU A 134 -21.21 -23.50 26.16
CA LEU A 134 -21.50 -22.25 26.87
C LEU A 134 -22.99 -21.87 26.82
N VAL A 135 -23.66 -22.07 25.68
CA VAL A 135 -25.06 -21.63 25.53
C VAL A 135 -26.02 -22.44 26.42
N PRO A 136 -26.01 -23.78 26.42
CA PRO A 136 -26.86 -24.56 27.32
C PRO A 136 -26.49 -24.36 28.79
N GLY A 137 -25.20 -24.28 29.11
CA GLY A 137 -24.73 -23.98 30.47
C GLY A 137 -25.24 -22.64 31.00
N LEU A 138 -25.18 -21.59 30.17
CA LEU A 138 -25.71 -20.27 30.49
C LEU A 138 -27.24 -20.29 30.62
N LEU A 139 -27.95 -21.02 29.76
CA LEU A 139 -29.41 -21.18 29.85
C LEU A 139 -29.82 -21.88 31.15
N ILE A 140 -29.12 -22.95 31.55
CA ILE A 140 -29.35 -23.65 32.82
C ILE A 140 -29.04 -22.72 34.00
N TYR A 141 -27.92 -21.99 33.95
CA TYR A 141 -27.54 -21.01 34.97
C TYR A 141 -28.60 -19.90 35.16
N LEU A 142 -29.11 -19.35 34.06
CA LEU A 142 -30.15 -18.32 34.09
C LEU A 142 -31.49 -18.86 34.55
N LYS A 143 -31.85 -20.10 34.18
CA LYS A 143 -33.03 -20.79 34.72
C LYS A 143 -32.91 -21.03 36.22
N ASN A 144 -31.73 -21.40 36.72
CA ASN A 144 -31.50 -21.59 38.15
C ASN A 144 -31.53 -20.26 38.93
N LYS A 145 -31.07 -19.15 38.33
CA LYS A 145 -31.20 -17.81 38.92
C LYS A 145 -32.66 -17.31 39.01
N LYS A 146 -33.52 -17.69 38.08
CA LYS A 146 -34.97 -17.39 38.15
C LYS A 146 -35.71 -18.16 39.26
N GLY A 147 -35.06 -19.08 39.96
CA GLY A 147 -35.62 -19.84 41.09
C GLY A 147 -35.41 -19.22 42.48
N ARG A 148 -34.75 -18.06 42.63
CA ARG A 148 -34.67 -17.37 43.94
C ARG A 148 -35.87 -16.43 44.10
N PRO A 149 -36.76 -16.64 45.09
CA PRO A 149 -37.82 -15.69 45.39
C PRO A 149 -37.21 -14.37 45.90
N VAL A 150 -37.66 -13.26 45.35
CA VAL A 150 -37.42 -11.91 45.90
C VAL A 150 -38.07 -11.87 47.29
N PRO A 151 -37.36 -11.53 48.38
CA PRO A 151 -37.98 -11.34 49.68
C PRO A 151 -39.02 -10.23 49.58
N GLN A 152 -40.28 -10.52 49.89
CA GLN A 152 -41.30 -9.49 50.05
C GLN A 152 -40.90 -8.58 51.22
N PRO A 153 -40.96 -7.24 51.08
CA PRO A 153 -40.80 -6.36 52.22
C PRO A 153 -41.99 -6.60 53.15
N ALA A 154 -41.71 -7.06 54.37
CA ALA A 154 -42.72 -7.24 55.39
C ALA A 154 -43.45 -5.90 55.61
N GLY A 155 -44.77 -5.97 55.52
CA GLY A 155 -45.67 -4.85 55.76
C GLY A 155 -45.41 -4.22 57.11
N LEU A 156 -45.33 -2.91 57.08
CA LEU A 156 -45.38 -1.99 58.21
C LEU A 156 -46.87 -1.82 58.55
N LEU A 157 -47.31 -2.39 59.66
CA LEU A 157 -48.61 -2.09 60.29
C LEU A 157 -48.37 -1.82 61.78
N SER A 158 -48.31 -0.53 62.10
CA SER A 158 -48.82 0.06 63.34
C SER A 158 -49.86 1.11 62.95
#